data_AF-A0AAV2JKA2-F1
#
_entry.id   AF-A0AAV2JKA2-F1
#
_cell.length_a   1.000
_cell.length_b   1.000
_cell.length_c   1.000
_cell.angle_alpha   90.00
_cell.angle_beta   90.00
_cell.angle_gamma   90.00
#
_symmetry.space_group_name_H-M   'P 1'
#
loop_
_entity.id
_entity.type
_entity.pdbx_description
1 polymer ?
#
loop_
_entity_poly.entity_id
_entity_poly.type
_entity_poly.pdbx_seq_one_letter_code
_entity_poly.pdbx_strand_id
1 'polypeptide(L)'
;MEPNCDRFRCEQATGSFLREMPLSVAWRLVVCQCQDSDETCGRMSSVLHSGTCGTERSSCLHSVTQCARGRGCRQRLGVFQSRCWSSMDPQCLMGPHTEQCLGQMNPALVLGARPECQTAFLNTVGTTLLYPCTCEGLQSSDRQRCGMIQQVFHNRTYYIKQKLDGDATTKAPSQSEASKISARISLVPLL
;
A
#
# COMPACT_ATOMS: atom_id res chain seq x y z
N MET A 1 15.16 -13.25 -26.18
CA MET A 1 14.59 -14.53 -25.71
C MET A 1 14.54 -14.41 -24.20
N GLU A 2 13.38 -14.04 -23.66
CA GLU A 2 13.21 -13.91 -22.21
C GLU A 2 13.37 -15.30 -21.60
N PRO A 3 14.17 -15.49 -20.53
CA PRO A 3 14.37 -16.80 -19.96
C PRO A 3 13.01 -17.35 -19.54
N ASN A 4 12.81 -18.64 -19.80
CA ASN A 4 11.64 -19.41 -19.43
C ASN A 4 11.49 -19.32 -17.89
N CYS A 5 10.77 -18.30 -17.44
CA CYS A 5 10.65 -17.96 -16.03
C CYS A 5 9.33 -18.54 -15.55
N ASP A 6 9.39 -19.38 -14.53
CA ASP A 6 8.21 -19.97 -13.92
C ASP A 6 7.55 -18.94 -12.98
N ARG A 7 6.34 -18.52 -13.34
CA ARG A 7 5.58 -17.49 -12.62
C ARG A 7 5.42 -17.83 -11.14
N PHE A 8 5.08 -19.07 -10.81
CA PHE A 8 4.83 -19.49 -9.43
C PHE A 8 6.11 -19.42 -8.58
N ARG A 9 7.25 -19.89 -9.12
CA ARG A 9 8.55 -19.78 -8.46
C ARG A 9 8.99 -18.32 -8.31
N CYS A 10 8.71 -17.46 -9.28
CA CYS A 10 9.00 -16.04 -9.17
C CYS A 10 8.16 -15.36 -8.07
N GLU A 11 6.84 -15.61 -8.03
CA GLU A 11 5.96 -15.12 -6.97
C GLU A 11 6.47 -15.56 -5.58
N GLN A 12 6.82 -16.85 -5.42
CA GLN A 12 7.37 -17.37 -4.19
C GLN A 12 8.71 -16.72 -3.80
N ALA A 13 9.64 -16.59 -4.74
CA ALA A 13 10.96 -16.00 -4.50
C ALA A 13 10.85 -14.54 -4.09
N THR A 14 10.01 -13.75 -4.78
CA THR A 14 9.75 -12.35 -4.43
C THR A 14 9.15 -12.23 -3.02
N GLY A 15 8.18 -13.09 -2.69
CA GLY A 15 7.58 -13.11 -1.36
C GLY A 15 8.55 -13.51 -0.25
N SER A 16 9.48 -14.43 -0.50
CA SER A 16 10.52 -14.80 0.47
C SER A 16 11.57 -13.69 0.62
N PHE A 17 12.08 -13.15 -0.49
CA PHE A 17 13.08 -12.07 -0.51
C PHE A 17 12.66 -10.87 0.35
N LEU A 18 11.42 -10.41 0.23
CA LEU A 18 10.94 -9.27 1.01
C LEU A 18 10.63 -9.60 2.47
N ARG A 19 10.25 -10.84 2.80
CA ARG A 19 9.99 -11.27 4.19
C ARG A 19 11.26 -11.53 4.98
N GLU A 20 12.35 -11.88 4.32
CA GLU A 20 13.67 -12.07 4.93
C GLU A 20 14.35 -10.74 5.27
N MET A 21 13.91 -9.63 4.67
CA MET A 21 14.41 -8.30 4.97
C MET A 21 13.76 -7.69 6.22
N PRO A 22 14.47 -6.77 6.91
CA PRO A 22 13.84 -5.90 7.88
C PRO A 22 12.68 -5.12 7.26
N LEU A 23 11.59 -4.96 8.01
CA LEU A 23 10.36 -4.30 7.55
C LEU A 23 10.61 -2.95 6.88
N SER A 24 11.48 -2.11 7.46
CA SER A 24 11.80 -0.78 6.93
C SER A 24 12.54 -0.80 5.59
N VAL A 25 13.26 -1.87 5.28
CA VAL A 25 13.97 -2.06 4.00
C VAL A 25 12.97 -2.57 2.96
N ALA A 26 12.24 -3.64 3.29
CA ALA A 26 11.21 -4.20 2.41
C ALA A 26 10.15 -3.16 2.02
N TRP A 27 9.69 -2.36 3.00
CA TRP A 27 8.73 -1.30 2.77
C TRP A 27 9.25 -0.26 1.77
N ARG A 28 10.47 0.26 1.98
CA ARG A 28 11.08 1.25 1.07
C ARG A 28 11.21 0.75 -0.36
N LEU A 29 11.53 -0.53 -0.56
CA LEU A 29 11.63 -1.13 -1.90
C LEU A 29 10.27 -1.26 -2.58
N VAL A 30 9.22 -1.58 -1.81
CA VAL A 30 7.88 -1.87 -2.33
C VAL A 30 7.05 -0.62 -2.58
N VAL A 31 7.34 0.48 -1.87
CA VAL A 31 6.60 1.76 -2.01
C VAL A 31 7.46 2.91 -2.52
N CYS A 32 8.60 2.64 -3.17
CA CYS A 32 9.42 3.73 -3.69
C CYS A 32 8.64 4.55 -4.74
N GLN A 33 8.96 5.84 -4.83
CA GLN A 33 8.49 6.72 -5.91
C GLN A 33 9.70 7.31 -6.62
N CYS A 34 9.51 7.54 -7.91
CA CYS A 34 10.49 8.17 -8.76
C CYS A 34 9.93 9.50 -9.26
N GLN A 35 10.80 10.48 -9.48
CA GLN A 35 10.41 11.69 -10.19
C GLN A 35 10.12 11.33 -11.65
N ASP A 36 9.11 11.96 -12.25
CA ASP A 36 8.70 11.65 -13.63
C ASP A 36 9.83 11.84 -14.66
N SER A 37 10.78 12.73 -14.39
CA SER A 37 11.95 12.98 -15.22
C SER A 37 13.09 11.97 -15.03
N ASP A 38 13.05 11.14 -13.98
CA ASP A 38 14.09 10.15 -13.68
C ASP A 38 13.70 8.78 -14.25
N GLU A 39 13.98 8.60 -15.53
CA GLU A 39 13.70 7.36 -16.26
C GLU A 39 14.44 6.15 -15.68
N THR A 40 15.63 6.35 -15.12
CA THR A 40 16.44 5.26 -14.55
C THR A 40 15.79 4.73 -13.28
N CYS A 41 15.37 5.63 -12.39
CA CYS A 41 14.59 5.27 -11.22
C CYS A 41 13.29 4.58 -11.65
N GLY A 42 12.54 5.16 -12.59
CA GLY A 42 11.26 4.61 -13.06
C GLY A 42 11.38 3.18 -13.56
N ARG A 43 12.41 2.88 -14.36
CA ARG A 43 12.70 1.52 -14.83
C ARG A 43 13.07 0.56 -13.70
N MET A 44 13.85 1.00 -12.72
CA MET A 44 14.23 0.16 -11.58
C MET A 44 13.03 -0.13 -10.68
N SER A 45 12.21 0.89 -10.42
CA SER A 45 10.98 0.79 -9.64
C SER A 45 9.97 -0.15 -10.31
N SER A 46 9.83 -0.11 -11.64
CA SER A 46 8.93 -1.02 -12.33
C SER A 46 9.35 -2.48 -12.17
N VAL A 47 10.65 -2.79 -12.21
CA VAL A 47 11.18 -4.14 -11.94
C VAL A 47 10.89 -4.56 -10.49
N LEU A 48 11.16 -3.70 -9.51
CA LEU A 48 10.94 -3.97 -8.09
C LEU A 48 9.46 -4.19 -7.73
N HIS A 49 8.56 -3.36 -8.29
CA HIS A 49 7.14 -3.39 -7.95
C HIS A 49 6.36 -4.47 -8.67
N SER A 50 6.80 -4.87 -9.86
CA SER A 50 6.08 -5.81 -10.71
C SER A 50 6.54 -7.25 -10.50
N GLY A 51 7.80 -7.46 -10.10
CA GLY A 51 8.38 -8.79 -9.91
C GLY A 51 8.07 -9.71 -11.10
N THR A 52 8.08 -9.17 -12.31
CA THR A 52 7.49 -9.85 -13.47
C THR A 52 8.36 -10.96 -13.98
N CYS A 53 7.67 -12.04 -14.29
CA CYS A 53 8.17 -13.24 -14.88
C CYS A 53 7.17 -13.61 -15.97
N GLY A 54 7.52 -13.34 -17.23
CA GLY A 54 6.63 -13.49 -18.39
C GLY A 54 5.87 -12.22 -18.78
N THR A 55 5.23 -12.28 -19.95
CA THR A 55 4.60 -11.14 -20.62
C THR A 55 3.07 -11.15 -20.53
N GLU A 56 2.46 -12.29 -20.19
CA GLU A 56 1.00 -12.41 -20.12
C GLU A 56 0.45 -11.64 -18.93
N ARG A 57 -0.53 -10.78 -19.18
CA ARG A 57 -1.26 -10.01 -18.17
C ARG A 57 -2.72 -10.44 -18.18
N SER A 58 -3.18 -11.02 -17.07
CA SER A 58 -4.60 -11.23 -16.83
C SER A 58 -5.28 -9.93 -16.41
N SER A 59 -6.61 -9.92 -16.37
CA SER A 59 -7.31 -8.77 -15.80
C SER A 59 -7.07 -8.68 -14.29
N CYS A 60 -7.12 -7.47 -13.72
CA CYS A 60 -6.95 -7.31 -12.26
C CYS A 60 -8.07 -8.02 -11.50
N LEU A 61 -9.28 -8.06 -12.07
CA LEU A 61 -10.38 -8.86 -11.55
C LEU A 61 -10.02 -10.36 -11.50
N HIS A 62 -9.46 -10.91 -12.58
CA HIS A 62 -9.03 -12.31 -12.62
C HIS A 62 -7.94 -12.63 -11.59
N SER A 63 -6.93 -11.77 -11.45
CA SER A 63 -5.86 -11.93 -10.46
C SER A 63 -6.42 -12.11 -9.05
N VAL A 64 -7.40 -11.27 -8.72
CA VAL A 64 -8.05 -11.32 -7.42
C VAL A 64 -8.94 -12.56 -7.27
N THR A 65 -9.71 -12.94 -8.31
CA THR A 65 -10.48 -14.19 -8.32
C THR A 65 -9.60 -15.42 -8.08
N GLN A 66 -8.41 -15.45 -8.68
CA GLN A 66 -7.46 -16.53 -8.44
C GLN A 66 -6.93 -16.53 -7.01
N CYS A 67 -6.66 -15.34 -6.45
CA CYS A 67 -6.28 -15.21 -5.04
C CYS A 67 -7.36 -15.74 -4.09
N ALA A 68 -8.63 -15.40 -4.32
CA ALA A 68 -9.73 -15.85 -3.46
C ALA A 68 -9.95 -17.37 -3.48
N ARG A 69 -9.59 -18.04 -4.59
CA ARG A 69 -9.63 -19.52 -4.70
C ARG A 69 -8.49 -20.18 -3.91
N GLY A 70 -7.32 -19.55 -3.83
CA GLY A 70 -6.16 -20.09 -3.11
C GLY A 70 -6.23 -19.79 -1.62
N ARG A 71 -6.26 -20.82 -0.75
CA ARG A 71 -6.36 -20.67 0.72
C ARG A 71 -5.36 -19.66 1.29
N GLY A 72 -4.09 -19.76 0.92
CA GLY A 72 -3.03 -18.89 1.43
C GLY A 72 -3.17 -17.44 0.95
N CYS A 73 -3.54 -17.22 -0.31
CA CYS A 73 -3.74 -15.89 -0.86
C CYS A 73 -5.01 -15.25 -0.27
N ARG A 74 -6.12 -15.98 -0.22
CA ARG A 74 -7.37 -15.57 0.43
C ARG A 74 -7.16 -15.11 1.86
N GLN A 75 -6.37 -15.85 2.65
CA GLN A 75 -6.08 -15.45 4.03
C GLN A 75 -5.30 -14.12 4.09
N ARG A 76 -4.25 -13.96 3.26
CA ARG A 76 -3.47 -12.73 3.17
C ARG A 76 -4.33 -11.54 2.73
N LEU A 77 -5.22 -11.77 1.76
CA LEU A 77 -6.17 -10.79 1.26
C LEU A 77 -7.16 -10.33 2.33
N GLY A 78 -7.73 -11.26 3.11
CA GLY A 78 -8.62 -10.94 4.22
C GLY A 78 -7.91 -10.16 5.34
N VAL A 79 -6.67 -10.53 5.67
CA VAL A 79 -5.86 -9.77 6.64
C VAL A 79 -5.58 -8.37 6.11
N PHE A 80 -5.13 -8.24 4.86
CA PHE A 80 -4.89 -6.95 4.21
C PHE A 80 -6.12 -6.05 4.26
N GLN A 81 -7.28 -6.58 3.88
CA GLN A 81 -8.57 -5.91 3.99
C GLN A 81 -8.88 -5.44 5.42
N SER A 82 -8.74 -6.32 6.42
CA SER A 82 -9.03 -6.00 7.82
C SER A 82 -8.12 -4.94 8.44
N ARG A 83 -6.88 -4.80 7.95
CA ARG A 83 -5.87 -3.89 8.52
C ARG A 83 -5.81 -2.55 7.80
N CYS A 84 -6.21 -2.51 6.54
CA CYS A 84 -6.09 -1.31 5.71
C CYS A 84 -7.38 -0.50 5.60
N TRP A 85 -8.52 -1.01 6.08
CA TRP A 85 -9.80 -0.27 6.13
C TRP A 85 -10.43 -0.35 7.52
N SER A 86 -10.89 0.78 8.06
CA SER A 86 -11.52 0.86 9.40
C SER A 86 -12.93 0.26 9.46
N SER A 87 -13.63 0.21 8.33
CA SER A 87 -15.02 -0.24 8.24
C SER A 87 -15.21 -1.02 6.96
N MET A 88 -14.89 -2.30 7.01
CA MET A 88 -15.40 -3.25 6.02
C MET A 88 -16.59 -3.99 6.61
N ASP A 89 -17.55 -4.32 5.75
CA ASP A 89 -18.64 -5.21 6.13
C ASP A 89 -18.03 -6.49 6.75
N PRO A 90 -18.43 -6.90 7.97
CA PRO A 90 -17.94 -8.13 8.59
C PRO A 90 -18.10 -9.37 7.70
N GLN A 91 -19.10 -9.39 6.81
CA GLN A 91 -19.31 -10.44 5.82
C GLN A 91 -18.17 -10.51 4.80
N CYS A 92 -17.45 -9.40 4.60
CA CYS A 92 -16.29 -9.30 3.72
C CYS A 92 -14.96 -9.75 4.34
N LEU A 93 -14.89 -9.84 5.66
CA LEU A 93 -13.64 -10.20 6.35
C LEU A 93 -13.37 -11.71 6.37
N MET A 94 -14.42 -12.54 6.27
CA MET A 94 -14.33 -13.99 6.54
C MET A 94 -15.18 -14.88 5.61
N GLY A 95 -15.96 -14.31 4.68
CA GLY A 95 -16.95 -15.05 3.88
C GLY A 95 -16.49 -15.47 2.47
N PRO A 96 -17.20 -16.41 1.82
CA PRO A 96 -17.00 -16.82 0.41
C PRO A 96 -17.30 -15.70 -0.62
N HIS A 97 -17.75 -14.54 -0.16
CA HIS A 97 -18.08 -13.35 -0.96
C HIS A 97 -16.89 -12.41 -1.18
N THR A 98 -15.66 -12.89 -1.00
CA THR A 98 -14.45 -12.07 -1.15
C THR A 98 -14.51 -11.26 -2.44
N GLU A 99 -14.88 -11.85 -3.59
CA GLU A 99 -15.01 -11.16 -4.89
C GLU A 99 -15.97 -9.96 -4.89
N GLN A 100 -17.12 -10.09 -4.23
CA GLN A 100 -18.09 -8.99 -4.10
C GLN A 100 -17.58 -7.87 -3.20
N CYS A 101 -16.79 -8.24 -2.19
CA CYS A 101 -16.19 -7.32 -1.24
C CYS A 101 -14.96 -6.60 -1.77
N LEU A 102 -14.29 -7.17 -2.77
CA LEU A 102 -13.12 -6.56 -3.41
C LEU A 102 -13.51 -5.31 -4.19
N GLY A 103 -14.72 -5.27 -4.76
CA GLY A 103 -15.30 -4.06 -5.36
C GLY A 103 -15.65 -2.96 -4.34
N GLN A 104 -15.62 -3.25 -3.03
CA GLN A 104 -15.88 -2.28 -1.97
C GLN A 104 -14.59 -1.69 -1.36
N MET A 105 -13.41 -2.16 -1.79
CA MET A 105 -12.12 -1.59 -1.38
C MET A 105 -11.91 -0.23 -2.05
N ASN A 106 -12.55 0.81 -1.51
CA ASN A 106 -12.36 2.17 -2.00
C ASN A 106 -10.89 2.59 -1.75
N PRO A 107 -10.10 2.85 -2.81
CA PRO A 107 -8.70 3.24 -2.66
C PRO A 107 -8.52 4.52 -1.83
N ALA A 108 -9.49 5.45 -1.90
CA ALA A 108 -9.44 6.71 -1.15
C ALA A 108 -9.56 6.53 0.38
N LEU A 109 -10.00 5.36 0.85
CA LEU A 109 -10.18 5.05 2.28
C LEU A 109 -9.05 4.19 2.86
N VAL A 110 -8.03 3.86 2.06
CA VAL A 110 -6.88 3.06 2.49
C VAL A 110 -6.13 3.78 3.61
N LEU A 111 -5.91 3.07 4.72
CA LEU A 111 -5.15 3.53 5.88
C LEU A 111 -3.68 3.11 5.77
N GLY A 112 -3.10 3.39 4.61
CA GLY A 112 -1.85 2.81 4.15
C GLY A 112 -0.61 3.18 4.98
N ALA A 113 -0.64 4.30 5.70
CA ALA A 113 0.43 4.71 6.59
C ALA A 113 0.44 3.97 7.94
N ARG A 114 -0.62 3.22 8.30
CA ARG A 114 -0.67 2.47 9.57
C ARG A 114 0.27 1.26 9.52
N PRO A 115 1.11 1.03 10.54
CA PRO A 115 2.05 -0.09 10.56
C PRO A 115 1.41 -1.46 10.29
N GLU A 116 0.19 -1.67 10.77
CA GLU A 116 -0.56 -2.90 10.55
C GLU A 116 -0.97 -3.07 9.08
N CYS A 117 -1.35 -1.97 8.42
CA CYS A 117 -1.66 -1.98 7.00
C CYS A 117 -0.39 -2.19 6.16
N GLN A 118 0.72 -1.54 6.51
CA GLN A 118 2.01 -1.71 5.81
C GLN A 118 2.47 -3.17 5.85
N THR A 119 2.41 -3.77 7.04
CA THR A 119 2.74 -5.19 7.25
C THR A 119 1.80 -6.09 6.46
N ALA A 120 0.50 -5.79 6.45
CA ALA A 120 -0.48 -6.59 5.72
C ALA A 120 -0.31 -6.45 4.19
N PHE A 121 0.01 -5.26 3.69
CA PHE A 121 0.31 -5.02 2.26
C PHE A 121 1.56 -5.79 1.83
N LEU A 122 2.65 -5.71 2.59
CA LEU A 122 3.87 -6.48 2.31
C LEU A 122 3.61 -8.00 2.29
N ASN A 123 2.71 -8.48 3.14
CA ASN A 123 2.30 -9.88 3.13
C ASN A 123 1.50 -10.29 1.87
N THR A 124 1.01 -9.35 1.06
CA THR A 124 0.42 -9.65 -0.26
C THR A 124 1.46 -9.72 -1.38
N VAL A 125 2.69 -9.25 -1.14
CA VAL A 125 3.76 -9.35 -2.13
C VAL A 125 4.16 -10.81 -2.32
N GLY A 126 4.48 -11.18 -3.57
CA GLY A 126 4.71 -12.58 -3.94
C GLY A 126 3.42 -13.39 -4.05
N THR A 127 2.29 -12.72 -4.30
CA THR A 127 1.05 -13.36 -4.70
C THR A 127 0.58 -12.79 -6.04
N THR A 128 -0.37 -13.48 -6.68
CA THR A 128 -1.04 -13.00 -7.89
C THR A 128 -1.66 -11.60 -7.77
N LEU A 129 -1.86 -11.05 -6.57
CA LEU A 129 -2.43 -9.71 -6.35
C LEU A 129 -1.52 -8.58 -6.83
N LEU A 130 -0.20 -8.75 -6.73
CA LEU A 130 0.78 -7.73 -7.15
C LEU A 130 1.40 -8.00 -8.51
N TYR A 131 1.07 -9.14 -9.13
CA TYR A 131 1.45 -9.42 -10.50
C TYR A 131 0.74 -8.44 -11.45
N PRO A 132 1.43 -7.85 -12.45
CA PRO A 132 0.81 -6.85 -13.32
C PRO A 132 -0.44 -7.34 -14.01
N CYS A 133 -1.44 -6.47 -14.04
CA CYS A 133 -2.73 -6.74 -14.60
C CYS A 133 -3.24 -5.52 -15.39
N THR A 134 -4.19 -5.77 -16.29
CA THR A 134 -4.85 -4.74 -17.09
C THR A 134 -6.36 -4.72 -16.82
N CYS A 135 -7.02 -3.63 -17.15
CA CYS A 135 -8.49 -3.52 -17.14
C CYS A 135 -9.05 -3.21 -18.53
N GLU A 136 -8.19 -3.21 -19.55
CA GLU A 136 -8.56 -3.06 -20.95
C GLU A 136 -9.43 -4.23 -21.43
N GLY A 137 -10.33 -3.98 -22.37
CA GLY A 137 -11.22 -5.00 -22.93
C GLY A 137 -12.40 -5.44 -22.04
N LEU A 138 -12.50 -4.98 -20.79
CA LEU A 138 -13.64 -5.27 -19.91
C LEU A 138 -14.86 -4.39 -20.20
N GLN A 139 -16.06 -4.93 -19.95
CA GLN A 139 -17.33 -4.21 -19.99
C GLN A 139 -17.43 -3.15 -18.89
N SER A 140 -18.31 -2.15 -19.02
CA SER A 140 -18.33 -0.95 -18.18
C SER A 140 -18.34 -1.22 -16.66
N SER A 141 -19.22 -2.08 -16.17
CA SER A 141 -19.31 -2.41 -14.73
C SER A 141 -18.07 -3.13 -14.21
N ASP A 142 -17.53 -4.08 -14.98
CA ASP A 142 -16.36 -4.85 -14.59
C ASP A 142 -15.07 -4.03 -14.72
N ARG A 143 -15.01 -3.12 -15.69
CA ARG A 143 -13.92 -2.17 -15.87
C ARG A 143 -13.79 -1.25 -14.67
N GLN A 144 -14.90 -0.72 -14.16
CA GLN A 144 -14.89 0.13 -12.97
C GLN A 144 -14.35 -0.64 -11.75
N ARG A 145 -14.86 -1.84 -11.49
CA ARG A 145 -14.38 -2.70 -10.38
C ARG A 145 -12.90 -3.06 -10.54
N CYS A 146 -12.50 -3.44 -11.75
CA CYS A 146 -11.11 -3.74 -12.09
C CYS A 146 -10.21 -2.53 -11.83
N GLY A 147 -10.64 -1.32 -12.22
CA GLY A 147 -9.89 -0.08 -11.97
C GLY A 147 -9.68 0.18 -10.48
N MET A 148 -10.68 -0.05 -9.63
CA MET A 148 -10.52 0.07 -8.17
C MET A 148 -9.49 -0.93 -7.64
N ILE A 149 -9.56 -2.19 -8.07
CA ILE A 149 -8.57 -3.23 -7.72
C ILE A 149 -7.17 -2.80 -8.16
N GLN A 150 -7.04 -2.30 -9.39
CA GLN A 150 -5.76 -1.86 -9.94
C GLN A 150 -5.17 -0.73 -9.10
N GLN A 151 -5.99 0.25 -8.69
CA GLN A 151 -5.56 1.34 -7.80
C GLN A 151 -5.08 0.81 -6.44
N VAL A 152 -5.83 -0.11 -5.81
CA VAL A 152 -5.46 -0.69 -4.50
C VAL A 152 -4.10 -1.39 -4.57
N PHE A 153 -3.85 -2.22 -5.58
CA PHE A 153 -2.66 -3.07 -5.61
C PHE A 153 -1.49 -2.50 -6.39
N HIS A 154 -1.68 -1.51 -7.27
CA HIS A 154 -0.62 -0.98 -8.14
C HIS A 154 -0.33 0.51 -7.94
N ASN A 155 -1.19 1.27 -7.27
CA ASN A 155 -0.90 2.67 -6.94
C ASN A 155 -0.30 2.80 -5.52
N ARG A 156 1.02 2.97 -5.45
CA ARG A 156 1.77 3.07 -4.17
C ARG A 156 1.47 4.34 -3.38
N THR A 157 0.91 5.38 -4.01
CA THR A 157 0.66 6.67 -3.34
C THR A 157 -0.31 6.56 -2.17
N TYR A 158 -1.26 5.61 -2.21
CA TYR A 158 -2.20 5.33 -1.11
C TYR A 158 -1.53 4.81 0.16
N TYR A 159 -0.28 4.35 0.06
CA TYR A 159 0.46 3.73 1.15
C TYR A 159 1.55 4.62 1.75
N ILE A 160 1.88 5.71 1.07
CA ILE A 160 2.95 6.62 1.48
C ILE A 160 2.41 7.84 2.23
N LYS A 161 1.16 8.23 1.95
CA LYS A 161 0.52 9.36 2.63
C LYS A 161 0.19 8.98 4.07
N GLN A 162 0.86 9.60 5.03
CA GLN A 162 0.26 9.81 6.34
C GLN A 162 -0.98 10.66 6.12
N LYS A 163 -2.16 10.09 6.37
CA LYS A 163 -3.32 10.94 6.66
C LYS A 163 -2.88 11.68 7.92
N LEU A 164 -2.62 12.98 7.81
CA LEU A 164 -2.59 13.86 8.96
C LEU A 164 -3.94 13.66 9.61
N ASP A 165 -3.99 12.82 10.65
CA ASP A 165 -5.19 12.64 11.44
C ASP A 165 -5.49 14.00 12.05
N GLY A 166 -6.42 14.71 11.43
CA GLY A 166 -7.09 15.84 12.04
C GLY A 166 -7.96 15.29 13.15
N ASP A 167 -7.37 15.06 14.32
CA ASP A 167 -7.97 15.31 15.63
C ASP A 167 -6.89 15.20 16.73
N ALA A 168 -6.02 16.19 16.79
CA ALA A 168 -5.42 16.58 18.06
C ALA A 168 -6.08 17.90 18.43
N THR A 169 -7.06 17.82 19.32
CA THR A 169 -7.70 18.95 20.00
C THR A 169 -6.63 19.94 20.47
N THR A 170 -6.36 20.95 19.64
CA THR A 170 -5.54 22.09 20.02
C THR A 170 -6.45 23.00 20.82
N LYS A 171 -6.54 22.72 22.12
CA LYS A 171 -6.97 23.74 23.08
C LYS A 171 -5.94 24.86 22.95
N ALA A 172 -6.35 25.98 22.38
CA ALA A 172 -5.52 27.17 22.26
C ALA A 172 -4.91 27.53 23.62
N PRO A 173 -3.62 27.92 23.71
CA PRO A 173 -3.08 28.43 24.95
C PRO A 173 -3.81 29.73 25.31
N SER A 174 -4.52 29.72 26.44
CA SER A 174 -5.05 30.93 27.05
C SER A 174 -3.89 31.89 27.31
N GLN A 175 -4.00 33.09 26.76
CA GLN A 175 -3.13 34.22 27.01
C GLN A 175 -3.21 34.63 28.48
N SER A 176 -2.35 34.06 29.31
CA SER A 176 -1.91 34.62 30.59
C SER A 176 -0.65 33.89 31.00
N GLU A 177 0.39 34.63 31.42
CA GLU A 177 1.71 34.14 31.89
C GLU A 177 2.89 34.20 30.89
N ALA A 178 2.83 35.07 29.87
CA ALA A 178 4.01 35.52 29.12
C ALA A 178 4.40 36.98 29.45
N SER A 179 4.25 37.37 30.72
CA SER A 179 4.73 38.65 31.26
C SER A 179 5.39 38.39 32.61
N LYS A 180 6.56 37.74 32.58
CA LYS A 180 7.56 37.65 33.66
C LYS A 180 8.65 36.69 33.17
N ILE A 181 9.53 37.16 32.29
CA ILE A 181 10.95 36.81 32.09
C ILE A 181 11.40 37.67 30.90
N SER A 182 11.45 38.98 31.12
CA SER A 182 12.20 39.92 30.26
C SER A 182 12.42 41.19 31.07
N ALA A 183 13.30 41.08 32.06
CA ALA A 183 13.93 42.20 32.75
C ALA A 183 14.94 41.63 33.75
N ARG A 184 16.19 41.42 33.31
CA ARG A 184 17.43 41.50 34.13
C ARG A 184 18.64 41.04 33.30
N ILE A 185 18.93 41.74 32.21
CA ILE A 185 20.30 41.82 31.69
C ILE A 185 20.55 43.29 31.34
N SER A 186 21.18 44.00 32.26
CA SER A 186 21.79 45.30 32.01
C SER A 186 22.71 45.69 33.17
N LEU A 187 23.99 45.84 32.81
CA LEU A 187 25.06 46.62 33.44
C LEU A 187 25.72 46.11 34.74
N VAL A 188 26.88 45.48 34.57
CA VAL A 188 28.01 45.60 35.51
C VAL A 188 28.95 46.70 34.95
N PRO A 189 29.27 47.76 35.70
CA PRO A 189 30.25 48.77 35.28
C PRO A 189 31.68 48.32 35.57
N LEU A 190 32.59 48.76 34.70
CA LEU A 190 34.05 48.75 34.89
C LEU A 190 34.45 49.61 36.09
N LEU A 191 35.29 49.06 36.96
CA LEU A 191 36.30 49.75 37.77
C LEU A 191 37.49 48.81 37.95
#